data_AF-A0A2V2ZWM6-F1
#
_entry.id   AF-A0A2V2ZWM6-F1
#
_cell.length_a   1.000
_cell.length_b   1.000
_cell.length_c   1.000
_cell.angle_alpha   90.00
_cell.angle_beta   90.00
_cell.angle_gamma   90.00
#
_symmetry.space_group_name_H-M   'P 1'
#
loop_
_entity.id
_entity.type
_entity.pdbx_description
1 polymer ?
#
loop_
_entity_poly.entity_id
_entity_poly.type
_entity_poly.pdbx_seq_one_letter_code
_entity_poly.pdbx_strand_id
1 'polypeptide(L)'
;MTLDTFTLADWYKMEGGAEYFSLSLYDDKRWWKDDFTEEAELAYQEIAQKNIGTTNDRLKSKICFGDQEMGIPVFAGYAFAYRIVRQYAEQQQVSNYQDLYRANPLDIFNTYITK
;
A
#
# COMPACT_ATOMS: atom_id res chain seq x y z
N MET A 1 -6.04 -16.79 -7.27
CA MET A 1 -6.01 -16.47 -5.84
C MET A 1 -7.35 -16.85 -5.24
N THR A 2 -7.35 -17.55 -4.12
CA THR A 2 -8.51 -17.61 -3.21
C THR A 2 -8.34 -16.57 -2.12
N LEU A 3 -9.41 -16.19 -1.41
CA LEU A 3 -9.33 -15.24 -0.28
C LEU A 3 -8.26 -15.68 0.74
N ASP A 4 -8.17 -16.99 0.99
CA ASP A 4 -7.23 -17.58 1.95
C ASP A 4 -5.75 -17.41 1.58
N THR A 5 -5.46 -17.04 0.32
CA THR A 5 -4.10 -16.85 -0.21
C THR A 5 -3.76 -15.39 -0.48
N PHE A 6 -4.73 -14.48 -0.32
CA PHE A 6 -4.57 -13.07 -0.66
C PHE A 6 -3.95 -12.31 0.51
N THR A 7 -2.66 -12.03 0.39
CA THR A 7 -1.85 -11.43 1.46
C THR A 7 -2.04 -9.91 1.56
N LEU A 8 -1.50 -9.31 2.62
CA LEU A 8 -1.39 -7.85 2.73
C LEU A 8 -0.52 -7.26 1.61
N ALA A 9 0.55 -7.93 1.19
CA ALA A 9 1.37 -7.52 0.05
C ALA A 9 0.55 -7.46 -1.26
N ASP A 10 -0.26 -8.50 -1.51
CA ASP A 10 -1.15 -8.53 -2.68
C ASP A 10 -2.15 -7.38 -2.65
N TRP A 11 -2.70 -7.07 -1.48
CA TRP A 11 -3.59 -5.94 -1.29
C TRP A 11 -2.92 -4.60 -1.59
N TYR A 12 -1.70 -4.38 -1.09
CA TYR A 12 -0.96 -3.14 -1.40
C TYR A 12 -0.66 -3.00 -2.89
N LYS A 13 -0.29 -4.08 -3.58
CA LYS A 13 -0.09 -4.05 -5.03
C LYS A 13 -1.40 -3.70 -5.76
N MET A 14 -2.50 -4.34 -5.36
CA MET A 14 -3.81 -4.15 -5.98
C MET A 14 -4.31 -2.71 -5.81
N GLU A 15 -4.42 -2.24 -4.57
CA GLU A 15 -4.97 -0.91 -4.27
C GLU A 15 -3.97 0.20 -4.62
N GLY A 16 -2.69 0.01 -4.35
CA GLY A 16 -1.65 0.96 -4.72
C GLY A 16 -1.56 1.15 -6.24
N GLY A 17 -1.76 0.08 -7.01
CA GLY A 17 -1.87 0.14 -8.46
C GLY A 17 -3.09 0.93 -8.93
N ALA A 18 -4.24 0.72 -8.30
CA ALA A 18 -5.48 1.45 -8.60
C ALA A 18 -5.36 2.95 -8.26
N GLU A 19 -4.79 3.28 -7.10
CA GLU A 19 -4.50 4.64 -6.66
C GLU A 19 -3.48 5.32 -7.59
N TYR A 20 -2.36 4.65 -7.89
CA TYR A 20 -1.33 5.18 -8.79
C TYR A 20 -1.90 5.46 -10.20
N PHE A 21 -2.69 4.53 -10.74
CA PHE A 21 -3.37 4.74 -12.02
C PHE A 21 -4.32 5.93 -11.98
N SER A 22 -5.23 5.98 -11.00
CA SER A 22 -6.24 7.04 -10.95
C SER A 22 -5.62 8.42 -10.75
N LEU A 23 -4.61 8.54 -9.88
CA LEU A 23 -3.93 9.81 -9.59
C LEU A 23 -2.97 10.27 -10.71
N SER A 24 -2.63 9.38 -11.65
CA SER A 24 -1.94 9.78 -12.88
C SER A 24 -2.87 10.47 -13.89
N LEU A 25 -4.19 10.31 -13.74
CA LEU A 25 -5.20 10.80 -14.67
C LEU A 25 -6.07 11.92 -14.08
N TYR A 26 -6.19 11.98 -12.76
CA TYR A 26 -7.11 12.87 -12.06
C TYR A 26 -6.44 13.55 -10.87
N ASP A 27 -6.90 14.76 -10.55
CA ASP A 27 -6.46 15.49 -9.36
C ASP A 27 -6.75 14.72 -8.07
N ASP A 28 -5.82 14.80 -7.11
CA ASP A 28 -5.98 14.17 -5.80
C ASP A 28 -6.98 14.93 -4.91
N LYS A 29 -8.22 14.41 -4.87
CA LYS A 29 -9.35 14.93 -4.07
C LYS A 29 -9.60 14.15 -2.78
N ARG A 30 -8.68 13.27 -2.35
CA ARG A 30 -8.85 12.50 -1.12
C ARG A 30 -8.79 13.44 0.07
N TRP A 31 -9.86 13.47 0.87
CA TRP A 31 -9.99 14.40 2.01
C TRP A 31 -9.10 14.02 3.21
N TRP A 32 -8.65 12.76 3.25
CA TRP A 32 -7.84 12.16 4.33
C TRP A 32 -6.33 12.13 4.00
N LYS A 33 -5.91 12.70 2.86
CA LYS A 33 -4.52 12.57 2.37
C LYS A 33 -3.46 13.18 3.29
N ASP A 34 -3.85 14.20 4.06
CA ASP A 34 -2.95 14.94 4.94
C ASP A 34 -2.88 14.30 6.35
N ASP A 35 -3.75 13.33 6.65
CA ASP A 35 -3.77 12.63 7.95
C ASP A 35 -2.65 11.58 8.07
N PHE A 36 -2.05 11.18 6.95
CA PHE A 36 -0.94 10.22 6.90
C PHE A 36 0.41 10.96 6.84
N THR A 37 0.79 11.55 7.97
CA THR A 37 2.07 12.26 8.15
C THR A 37 3.28 11.31 8.02
N GLU A 38 4.48 11.87 7.95
CA GLU A 38 5.71 11.06 7.92
C GLU A 38 5.87 10.22 9.21
N GLU A 39 5.55 10.78 10.37
CA GLU A 39 5.60 10.05 11.65
C GLU A 39 4.58 8.92 11.69
N ALA A 40 3.36 9.18 11.20
CA ALA A 40 2.32 8.16 11.09
C ALA A 40 2.74 7.04 10.12
N GLU A 41 3.40 7.40 9.02
CA GLU A 41 3.92 6.44 8.06
C GLU A 41 5.01 5.55 8.66
N LEU A 42 5.97 6.12 9.40
CA LEU A 42 7.03 5.33 10.04
C LEU A 42 6.46 4.29 11.02
N ALA A 43 5.50 4.70 11.86
CA ALA A 43 4.81 3.79 12.76
C ALA A 43 4.02 2.71 12.00
N TYR A 44 3.36 3.10 10.91
CA TYR A 44 2.59 2.18 10.06
C TYR A 44 3.49 1.17 9.34
N GLN A 45 4.67 1.57 8.86
CA GLN A 45 5.64 0.71 8.18
C GLN A 45 6.03 -0.50 9.04
N GLU A 46 6.28 -0.29 10.33
CA GLU A 46 6.62 -1.40 11.24
C GLU A 46 5.47 -2.42 11.34
N ILE A 47 4.23 -1.93 11.40
CA ILE A 47 3.04 -2.79 11.46
C ILE A 47 2.89 -3.55 10.14
N ALA A 48 3.00 -2.86 9.02
CA ALA A 48 2.90 -3.46 7.69
C ALA A 48 3.98 -4.53 7.48
N GLN A 49 5.23 -4.25 7.85
CA GLN A 49 6.35 -5.17 7.69
C GLN A 49 6.17 -6.46 8.51
N LYS A 50 5.74 -6.33 9.77
CA LYS A 50 5.46 -7.49 10.65
C LYS A 50 4.33 -8.38 10.12
N ASN A 51 3.43 -7.82 9.32
CA ASN A 51 2.21 -8.48 8.87
C ASN A 51 2.12 -8.66 7.35
N ILE A 52 3.20 -8.42 6.59
CA ILE A 52 3.16 -8.33 5.12
C ILE A 52 2.63 -9.60 4.43
N GLY A 53 2.86 -10.77 5.04
CA GLY A 53 2.37 -12.06 4.55
C GLY A 53 1.02 -12.51 5.14
N THR A 54 0.34 -11.68 5.93
CA THR A 54 -0.92 -12.09 6.58
C THR A 54 -2.05 -12.27 5.57
N THR A 55 -2.77 -13.37 5.69
CA THR A 55 -4.02 -13.64 4.97
C THR A 55 -5.25 -13.52 5.89
N ASN A 56 -5.06 -13.18 7.17
CA ASN A 56 -6.15 -12.99 8.12
C ASN A 56 -6.93 -11.71 7.79
N ASP A 57 -8.13 -11.85 7.23
CA ASP A 57 -8.94 -10.72 6.77
C ASP A 57 -9.30 -9.72 7.88
N ARG A 58 -9.51 -10.17 9.12
CA ARG A 58 -9.83 -9.26 10.24
C ARG A 58 -8.64 -8.36 10.55
N LEU A 59 -7.43 -8.93 10.60
CA LEU A 59 -6.21 -8.17 10.83
C LEU A 59 -5.86 -7.30 9.63
N LYS A 60 -5.94 -7.86 8.41
CA LYS A 60 -5.70 -7.15 7.16
C LYS A 60 -6.63 -5.94 7.04
N SER A 61 -7.92 -6.09 7.32
CA SER A 61 -8.89 -4.98 7.28
C SER A 61 -8.52 -3.83 8.21
N LYS A 62 -8.09 -4.12 9.45
CA LYS A 62 -7.61 -3.10 10.40
C LYS A 62 -6.41 -2.33 9.82
N ILE A 63 -5.46 -3.04 9.21
CA ILE A 63 -4.26 -2.44 8.62
C ILE A 63 -4.63 -1.61 7.38
N CYS A 64 -5.47 -2.14 6.50
CA CYS A 64 -5.86 -1.51 5.24
C CYS A 64 -6.71 -0.24 5.41
N PHE A 65 -7.70 -0.28 6.30
CA PHE A 65 -8.73 0.76 6.40
C PHE A 65 -8.54 1.71 7.60
N GLY A 66 -7.68 1.35 8.55
CA GLY A 66 -7.47 2.10 9.79
C GLY A 66 -8.04 1.38 11.00
N ASP A 67 -7.40 1.61 12.15
CA ASP A 67 -7.78 1.03 13.43
C ASP A 67 -7.19 1.86 14.57
N GLN A 68 -8.06 2.49 15.35
CA GLN A 68 -7.66 3.39 16.43
C GLN A 68 -6.89 2.66 17.55
N GLU A 69 -7.23 1.40 17.84
CA GLU A 69 -6.55 0.61 18.88
C GLU A 69 -5.10 0.30 18.50
N MET A 70 -4.83 0.10 17.21
CA MET A 70 -3.49 -0.08 16.65
C MET A 70 -2.77 1.23 16.33
N GLY A 71 -3.41 2.39 16.56
CA GLY A 71 -2.86 3.69 16.20
C GLY A 71 -2.74 3.93 14.69
N ILE A 72 -3.54 3.23 13.88
CA ILE A 72 -3.51 3.33 12.42
C ILE A 72 -4.55 4.35 11.96
N PRO A 73 -4.15 5.47 11.32
CA PRO A 73 -5.07 6.45 10.78
C PRO A 73 -6.05 5.85 9.76
N VAL A 74 -7.20 6.50 9.60
CA VAL A 74 -8.20 6.11 8.61
C VAL A 74 -7.57 6.13 7.22
N PHE A 75 -7.75 5.02 6.48
CA PHE A 75 -7.21 4.82 5.14
C PHE A 75 -5.68 4.95 5.00
N ALA A 76 -4.94 4.83 6.10
CA ALA A 76 -3.47 4.76 6.07
C ALA A 76 -2.94 3.70 5.09
N GLY A 77 -3.64 2.56 4.98
CA GLY A 77 -3.26 1.53 4.03
C GLY A 77 -3.34 1.94 2.57
N TYR A 78 -4.31 2.78 2.18
CA TYR A 78 -4.39 3.32 0.82
C TYR A 78 -3.29 4.34 0.53
N ALA A 79 -3.02 5.26 1.48
CA ALA A 79 -1.91 6.20 1.33
C ALA A 79 -0.58 5.44 1.18
N PHE A 80 -0.34 4.46 2.06
CA PHE A 80 0.87 3.66 2.02
C PHE A 80 0.99 2.85 0.73
N ALA A 81 -0.08 2.16 0.31
CA ALA A 81 -0.11 1.40 -0.94
C ALA A 81 0.25 2.27 -2.15
N TYR A 82 -0.34 3.47 -2.24
CA TYR A 82 -0.01 4.44 -3.28
C TYR A 82 1.47 4.84 -3.24
N ARG A 83 2.01 5.18 -2.07
CA ARG A 83 3.42 5.59 -1.91
C ARG A 83 4.39 4.48 -2.36
N ILE A 84 4.16 3.23 -1.94
CA ILE A 84 5.07 2.13 -2.29
C ILE A 84 5.02 1.79 -3.78
N VAL A 85 3.84 1.79 -4.40
CA VAL A 85 3.69 1.51 -5.84
C VAL A 85 4.25 2.64 -6.67
N ARG A 86 3.97 3.90 -6.31
CA ARG A 86 4.53 5.08 -6.97
C ARG A 86 6.06 5.04 -6.95
N GLN A 87 6.67 4.81 -5.78
CA GLN A 87 8.11 4.73 -5.66
C GLN A 87 8.70 3.59 -6.50
N TYR A 88 8.07 2.41 -6.47
CA TYR A 88 8.50 1.29 -7.31
C TYR A 88 8.44 1.64 -8.80
N ALA A 89 7.34 2.25 -9.26
CA ALA A 89 7.16 2.67 -10.64
C ALA A 89 8.22 3.69 -11.08
N GLU A 90 8.53 4.67 -10.22
CA GLU A 90 9.57 5.67 -10.45
C GLU A 90 10.97 5.05 -10.55
N GLN A 91 11.32 4.14 -9.63
CA GLN A 91 12.64 3.49 -9.60
C GLN A 91 12.84 2.50 -10.74
N GLN A 92 11.82 1.74 -11.10
CA GLN A 92 11.87 0.76 -12.19
C GLN A 92 11.58 1.37 -13.56
N GLN A 93 11.37 2.69 -13.63
CA GLN A 93 11.03 3.42 -14.86
C GLN A 93 9.84 2.79 -15.60
N VAL A 94 8.81 2.40 -14.86
CA VAL A 94 7.64 1.75 -15.44
C VAL A 94 6.94 2.72 -16.39
N SER A 95 6.94 2.37 -17.67
CA SER A 95 6.28 3.14 -18.74
C SER A 95 4.95 2.52 -19.16
N ASN A 96 4.68 1.26 -18.77
CA ASN A 96 3.44 0.56 -19.05
C ASN A 96 2.84 -0.03 -17.76
N TYR A 97 1.59 0.30 -17.47
CA TYR A 97 0.85 -0.22 -16.31
C TYR A 97 0.80 -1.75 -16.25
N GLN A 98 0.85 -2.45 -17.39
CA GLN A 98 0.94 -3.91 -17.44
C GLN A 98 2.15 -4.48 -16.69
N ASP A 99 3.23 -3.71 -16.59
CA ASP A 99 4.45 -4.14 -15.89
C ASP A 99 4.24 -4.12 -14.37
N LEU A 100 3.43 -3.19 -13.83
CA LEU A 100 3.03 -3.22 -12.42
C LEU A 100 2.20 -4.46 -12.08
N TYR A 101 1.32 -4.89 -12.99
CA TYR A 101 0.53 -6.12 -12.78
C TYR A 101 1.40 -7.37 -12.74
N ARG A 102 2.56 -7.37 -13.40
CA ARG A 102 3.51 -8.50 -13.43
C ARG A 102 4.51 -8.46 -12.28
N ALA A 103 4.74 -7.31 -11.67
CA ALA A 103 5.66 -7.15 -10.55
C ALA A 103 5.25 -8.04 -9.36
N ASN A 104 6.23 -8.58 -8.64
CA ASN A 104 5.99 -9.33 -7.42
C ASN A 104 5.55 -8.34 -6.30
N PRO A 105 4.44 -8.61 -5.58
CA PRO A 105 3.99 -7.75 -4.49
C PRO A 105 5.05 -7.48 -3.42
N LEU A 106 5.88 -8.49 -3.08
CA LEU A 106 6.95 -8.34 -2.10
C LEU A 106 8.10 -7.48 -2.62
N ASP A 107 8.40 -7.54 -3.92
CA ASP A 107 9.44 -6.69 -4.51
C ASP A 107 9.02 -5.21 -4.47
N ILE A 108 7.74 -4.92 -4.72
CA ILE A 108 7.17 -3.56 -4.59
C ILE A 108 7.34 -3.07 -3.15
N PHE A 109 6.96 -3.88 -2.17
CA PHE A 109 7.06 -3.53 -0.75
C PHE A 109 8.52 -3.31 -0.31
N ASN A 110 9.41 -4.25 -0.63
CA ASN A 110 10.83 -4.20 -0.23
C ASN A 110 11.56 -3.00 -0.84
N THR A 111 11.20 -2.61 -2.07
CA THR A 111 11.72 -1.40 -2.72
C THR A 111 11.46 -0.13 -1.91
N TYR A 112 10.38 -0.12 -1.13
CA TYR A 112 10.02 1.01 -0.27
C TYR A 112 10.71 0.97 1.08
N ILE A 113 10.79 -0.20 1.71
CA ILE A 113 11.31 -0.36 3.08
C ILE A 113 12.84 -0.35 3.14
N THR A 114 13.54 -0.72 2.07
CA THR A 114 15.02 -0.78 2.04
C THR A 114 15.67 0.57 1.71
N LYS A 115 14.92 1.67 1.83
CA LYS A 115 15.40 3.03 1.54
C LYS A 115 16.25 3.60 2.67
#